data_AF-A0A6S6WFF7-F1
#
_entry.id   AF-A0A6S6WFF7-F1
#
_cell.length_a   1.000
_cell.length_b   1.000
_cell.length_c   1.000
_cell.angle_alpha   90.00
_cell.angle_beta   90.00
_cell.angle_gamma   90.00
#
_symmetry.space_group_name_H-M   'P 1'
#
loop_
_entity.id
_entity.type
_entity.pdbx_description
1 polymer ?
#
loop_
_entity_poly.entity_id
_entity_poly.type
_entity_poly.pdbx_seq_one_letter_code
_entity_poly.pdbx_strand_id
1 'polypeptide(L)'
;MAPRTLLTAMRPLRSSMMASTRRAFATTPRMAIKEDADRTPEQVEQAKQEQLREQEQGKGRWREDLASHGESNIAADRQKVHDHDQHMKELQQEGKEKGEKGEMRVKCDETPEICNQCRRLGLPCSGPLQGSIVIDMTERVVKPRERKKKQTAKVAVREKNNEKKSLANIDSTILRLQDKDSANKAAPGDSLSQAMFPAQNASPNEVEKAITAIRYQYSPPQFDQPSRVMPESLDVAFLCHYVELNRAGDTDAPAIQWLLHLPKIHGNSSKPAVRLSLRAVSMAFYGNHHHDPSILIDSWRWYTIALRAQRVAVEKLRINGMPDEEEVLVPLILTLYELYVGASTGGSMAHLAASAEIMNMRGPGNCKTDAIWPIFKGVRTSDSHKCVVFNKKSVYSSPEWMSIPFIDMAPDPHQSLTDIELMLPHCMALLEIQGTMRAVFDTPIPPHVDARPCAELAIKLLGQLDEWAEAYPHLTRFSRSRDTTPASGPPSKARTKKARKSDSIDTVTALVASNYAADRLFLNSLMYKIHTQSTTRPELYGNSTAHYLDEATKYGLDIMKAMAAIEQASALGFDLLRSIVPLVMVGFTAPDVELRNNALAMMGRWVGRVGGLGTIFKHM
;
A
#
# COMPACT_ATOMS: atom_id res chain seq x y z
N MET A 1 72.51 16.77 40.99
CA MET A 1 71.73 15.58 41.43
C MET A 1 70.86 15.97 42.60
N ALA A 2 69.54 16.05 42.40
CA ALA A 2 68.45 15.76 43.35
C ALA A 2 67.15 16.26 42.69
N PRO A 3 66.05 15.49 42.67
CA PRO A 3 64.99 15.65 41.69
C PRO A 3 63.83 16.53 42.19
N ARG A 4 63.21 17.28 41.26
CA ARG A 4 61.94 17.97 41.47
C ARG A 4 60.80 16.94 41.38
N THR A 5 60.24 16.59 42.54
CA THR A 5 59.05 15.74 42.66
C THR A 5 57.81 16.52 42.26
N LEU A 6 57.16 16.12 41.16
CA LEU A 6 55.83 16.59 40.77
C LEU A 6 54.79 15.93 41.70
N LEU A 7 54.06 16.75 42.45
CA LEU A 7 52.89 16.31 43.21
C LEU A 7 51.71 16.10 42.24
N THR A 8 51.40 14.84 41.97
CA THR A 8 50.20 14.41 41.25
C THR A 8 48.99 14.54 42.18
N ALA A 9 48.14 15.54 41.97
CA ALA A 9 46.86 15.63 42.67
C ALA A 9 45.87 14.62 42.07
N MET A 10 45.59 13.53 42.80
CA MET A 10 44.48 12.63 42.49
C MET A 10 43.16 13.33 42.83
N ARG A 11 42.39 13.70 41.80
CA ARG A 11 40.98 14.08 41.99
C ARG A 11 40.14 12.81 42.19
N PRO A 12 39.23 12.75 43.18
CA PRO A 12 38.29 11.65 43.29
C PRO A 12 37.26 11.76 42.14
N LEU A 13 37.02 10.65 41.42
CA LEU A 13 35.84 10.50 40.58
C LEU A 13 34.60 10.57 41.48
N ARG A 14 33.90 11.71 41.49
CA ARG A 14 32.50 11.75 41.89
C ARG A 14 31.68 11.18 40.73
N SER A 15 31.20 9.95 40.92
CA SER A 15 30.12 9.39 40.12
C SER A 15 28.89 10.29 40.26
N SER A 16 28.55 11.02 39.21
CA SER A 16 27.27 11.74 39.15
C SER A 16 26.19 10.71 38.90
N MET A 17 25.55 10.21 39.96
CA MET A 17 24.28 9.51 39.85
C MET A 17 23.24 10.47 39.27
N MET A 18 23.11 10.46 37.95
CA MET A 18 21.95 10.99 37.25
C MET A 18 20.74 10.17 37.72
N ALA A 19 19.88 10.76 38.54
CA ALA A 19 18.57 10.21 38.83
C ALA A 19 17.81 10.13 37.50
N SER A 20 17.76 8.92 36.92
CA SER A 20 16.94 8.62 35.76
C SER A 20 15.48 8.78 36.17
N THR A 21 14.87 9.92 35.81
CA THR A 21 13.42 10.05 35.74
C THR A 21 12.91 8.99 34.76
N ARG A 22 12.39 7.89 35.30
CA ARG A 22 11.61 6.90 34.56
C ARG A 22 10.44 7.63 33.88
N ARG A 23 10.56 7.95 32.60
CA ARG A 23 9.37 8.22 31.77
C ARG A 23 8.74 6.86 31.51
N ALA A 24 7.70 6.55 32.28
CA ALA A 24 6.81 5.46 31.93
C ALA A 24 6.20 5.77 30.55
N PHE A 25 6.34 4.87 29.59
CA PHE A 25 5.54 4.91 28.38
C PHE A 25 4.08 4.72 28.82
N ALA A 26 3.29 5.79 28.73
CA ALA A 26 1.84 5.66 28.71
C ALA A 26 1.49 5.01 27.37
N THR A 27 0.98 3.78 27.41
CA THR A 27 0.28 3.22 26.26
C THR A 27 -0.92 4.13 25.98
N THR A 28 -0.94 4.80 24.83
CA THR A 28 -2.18 5.38 24.34
C THR A 28 -3.22 4.26 24.26
N PRO A 29 -4.41 4.41 24.88
CA PRO A 29 -5.48 3.44 24.71
C PRO A 29 -5.77 3.30 23.22
N ARG A 30 -6.16 2.10 22.77
CA ARG A 30 -6.71 1.90 21.43
C ARG A 30 -7.76 2.98 21.17
N MET A 31 -7.47 3.89 20.25
CA MET A 31 -8.48 4.79 19.72
C MET A 31 -9.37 3.94 18.82
N ALA A 32 -10.38 3.32 19.42
CA ALA A 32 -11.61 3.09 18.68
C ALA A 32 -12.10 4.45 18.14
N ILE A 33 -12.89 4.43 17.06
CA ILE A 33 -13.58 5.65 16.65
C ILE A 33 -14.29 6.19 17.89
N LYS A 34 -14.11 7.49 18.15
CA LYS A 34 -14.50 8.12 19.41
C LYS A 34 -16.03 8.04 19.55
N GLU A 35 -16.49 7.01 20.25
CA GLU A 35 -17.87 6.86 20.73
C GLU A 35 -18.07 7.87 21.85
N ASP A 36 -18.46 9.09 21.49
CA ASP A 36 -18.59 10.21 22.43
C ASP A 36 -19.93 10.24 23.17
N ALA A 37 -20.88 9.39 22.78
CA ALA A 37 -22.23 9.35 23.34
C ALA A 37 -22.43 8.15 24.27
N ASP A 38 -22.61 8.43 25.56
CA ASP A 38 -23.00 7.44 26.58
C ASP A 38 -24.38 6.85 26.25
N ARG A 39 -24.41 5.67 25.62
CA ARG A 39 -25.63 4.96 25.20
C ARG A 39 -25.60 3.53 25.73
N THR A 40 -26.75 3.00 26.14
CA THR A 40 -26.81 1.58 26.52
C THR A 40 -26.89 0.69 25.27
N PRO A 41 -26.39 -0.55 25.32
CA PRO A 41 -26.44 -1.48 24.19
C PRO A 41 -27.85 -1.66 23.61
N GLU A 42 -28.88 -1.64 24.46
CA GLU A 42 -30.29 -1.80 24.07
C GLU A 42 -30.80 -0.61 23.26
N GLN A 43 -30.35 0.62 23.57
CA GLN A 43 -30.74 1.83 22.85
C GLN A 43 -30.13 1.87 21.44
N VAL A 44 -28.89 1.42 21.31
CA VAL A 44 -28.19 1.31 20.02
C VAL A 44 -28.87 0.27 19.14
N GLU A 45 -29.20 -0.89 19.70
CA GLU A 45 -29.88 -1.96 18.97
C GLU A 45 -31.28 -1.52 18.53
N GLN A 46 -32.06 -0.87 19.40
CA GLN A 46 -33.38 -0.36 19.06
C GLN A 46 -33.34 0.66 17.90
N ALA A 47 -32.39 1.59 17.93
CA ALA A 47 -32.25 2.61 16.89
C ALA A 47 -31.74 2.02 15.56
N LYS A 48 -30.91 0.97 15.60
CA LYS A 48 -30.53 0.19 14.40
C LYS A 48 -31.72 -0.55 13.79
N GLN A 49 -32.54 -1.19 14.62
CA GLN A 49 -33.75 -1.90 14.19
C GLN A 49 -34.82 -0.95 13.63
N GLU A 50 -34.85 0.29 14.09
CA GLU A 50 -35.69 1.35 13.53
C GLU A 50 -35.15 1.83 12.16
N GLN A 51 -33.84 2.06 12.06
CA GLN A 51 -33.20 2.46 10.80
C GLN A 51 -33.37 1.39 9.69
N LEU A 52 -33.26 0.11 10.04
CA LEU A 52 -33.51 -0.99 9.10
C LEU A 52 -34.95 -0.99 8.59
N ARG A 53 -35.94 -0.75 9.47
CA ARG A 53 -37.35 -0.61 9.09
C ARG A 53 -37.61 0.61 8.20
N GLU A 54 -36.94 1.75 8.46
CA GLU A 54 -37.02 2.93 7.59
C GLU A 54 -36.42 2.65 6.20
N GLN A 55 -35.36 1.87 6.14
CA GLN A 55 -34.70 1.47 4.90
C GLN A 55 -35.57 0.52 4.06
N GLU A 56 -36.24 -0.45 4.69
CA GLU A 56 -37.22 -1.34 4.05
C GLU A 56 -38.44 -0.57 3.50
N GLN A 57 -38.81 0.53 4.13
CA GLN A 57 -39.89 1.42 3.67
C GLN A 57 -39.44 2.46 2.62
N GLY A 58 -38.18 2.40 2.16
CA GLY A 58 -37.62 3.34 1.19
C GLY A 58 -37.38 4.75 1.72
N LYS A 59 -37.41 4.96 3.04
CA LYS A 59 -37.21 6.24 3.73
C LYS A 59 -35.86 6.33 4.45
N GLY A 60 -34.92 5.45 4.11
CA GLY A 60 -33.61 5.38 4.75
C GLY A 60 -32.87 6.73 4.67
N ARG A 61 -32.54 7.29 5.84
CA ARG A 61 -31.74 8.51 5.97
C ARG A 61 -30.54 8.28 6.88
N TRP A 62 -29.48 9.03 6.66
CA TRP A 62 -28.35 9.06 7.58
C TRP A 62 -28.78 9.70 8.90
N ARG A 63 -28.39 9.08 10.02
CA ARG A 63 -28.78 9.47 11.39
C ARG A 63 -27.56 9.89 12.20
N GLU A 64 -27.44 11.18 12.44
CA GLU A 64 -26.33 11.77 13.20
C GLU A 64 -26.29 11.27 14.66
N ASP A 65 -27.46 10.96 15.22
CA ASP A 65 -27.61 10.48 16.60
C ASP A 65 -27.11 9.03 16.79
N LEU A 66 -26.92 8.28 15.70
CA LEU A 66 -26.29 6.96 15.67
C LEU A 66 -24.81 7.02 15.30
N ALA A 67 -24.40 8.06 14.58
CA ALA A 67 -23.03 8.23 14.11
C ALA A 67 -22.06 8.53 15.26
N SER A 68 -20.86 7.97 15.16
CA SER A 68 -19.73 8.40 15.96
C SER A 68 -19.23 9.77 15.50
N HIS A 69 -18.51 10.50 16.37
CA HIS A 69 -18.03 11.84 16.03
C HIS A 69 -17.10 11.85 14.79
N GLY A 70 -16.37 10.75 14.55
CA GLY A 70 -15.58 10.55 13.34
C GLY A 70 -16.43 10.34 12.09
N GLU A 71 -17.54 9.61 12.20
CA GLU A 71 -18.49 9.39 11.09
C GLU A 71 -19.27 10.65 10.76
N SER A 72 -19.64 11.47 11.75
CA SER A 72 -20.27 12.78 11.52
C SER A 72 -19.34 13.73 10.76
N ASN A 73 -18.04 13.74 11.06
CA ASN A 73 -17.06 14.54 10.30
C ASN A 73 -16.95 14.08 8.84
N ILE A 74 -16.94 12.77 8.60
CA ILE A 74 -16.90 12.21 7.23
C ILE A 74 -18.22 12.49 6.48
N ALA A 75 -19.35 12.46 7.18
CA ALA A 75 -20.65 12.79 6.59
C ALA A 75 -20.73 14.28 6.22
N ALA A 76 -20.23 15.17 7.09
CA ALA A 76 -20.14 16.60 6.83
C ALA A 76 -19.25 16.91 5.61
N ASP A 77 -18.07 16.26 5.50
CA ASP A 77 -17.16 16.43 4.34
C ASP A 77 -17.78 15.97 3.00
N ARG A 78 -18.78 15.08 3.04
CA ARG A 78 -19.49 14.57 1.87
C ARG A 78 -20.73 15.38 1.50
N GLN A 79 -21.14 16.33 2.34
CA GLN A 79 -22.37 17.09 2.15
C GLN A 79 -22.17 18.14 1.05
N LYS A 80 -22.95 18.05 -0.04
CA LYS A 80 -22.90 19.04 -1.13
C LYS A 80 -23.82 20.21 -0.79
N VAL A 81 -23.23 21.36 -0.45
CA VAL A 81 -23.96 22.61 -0.16
C VAL A 81 -24.16 23.38 -1.45
N HIS A 82 -25.42 23.61 -1.85
CA HIS A 82 -25.74 24.32 -3.09
C HIS A 82 -25.74 25.85 -2.94
N ASP A 83 -26.01 26.37 -1.73
CA ASP A 83 -25.94 27.80 -1.38
C ASP A 83 -25.11 27.98 -0.10
N HIS A 84 -23.88 28.44 -0.27
CA HIS A 84 -22.91 28.52 0.82
C HIS A 84 -23.24 29.66 1.80
N ASP A 85 -23.83 30.76 1.33
CA ASP A 85 -24.05 31.95 2.16
C ASP A 85 -25.21 31.75 3.14
N GLN A 86 -26.28 31.11 2.69
CA GLN A 86 -27.41 30.78 3.56
C GLN A 86 -27.02 29.70 4.60
N HIS A 87 -26.30 28.66 4.16
CA HIS A 87 -25.85 27.59 5.05
C HIS A 87 -24.90 28.08 6.14
N MET A 88 -23.98 29.00 5.80
CA MET A 88 -23.07 29.60 6.78
C MET A 88 -23.81 30.46 7.82
N LYS A 89 -24.88 31.16 7.44
CA LYS A 89 -25.71 31.93 8.39
C LYS A 89 -26.46 31.02 9.36
N GLU A 90 -27.01 29.91 8.86
CA GLU A 90 -27.72 28.92 9.69
C GLU A 90 -26.77 28.27 10.71
N LEU A 91 -25.56 27.87 10.28
CA LEU A 91 -24.54 27.31 11.18
C LEU A 91 -24.06 28.29 12.26
N GLN A 92 -23.94 29.58 11.91
CA GLN A 92 -23.58 30.62 12.88
C GLN A 92 -24.68 30.84 13.92
N GLN A 93 -25.95 30.80 13.50
CA GLN A 93 -27.10 30.92 14.40
C GLN A 93 -27.18 29.71 15.34
N GLU A 94 -27.00 28.49 14.81
CA GLU A 94 -27.00 27.26 15.60
C GLU A 94 -25.83 27.23 16.60
N GLY A 95 -24.64 27.69 16.20
CA GLY A 95 -23.47 27.84 17.06
C GLY A 95 -23.71 28.82 18.22
N LYS A 96 -24.45 29.91 17.95
CA LYS A 96 -24.86 30.88 18.99
C LYS A 96 -25.81 30.23 20.00
N GLU A 97 -26.83 29.52 19.54
CA GLU A 97 -27.78 28.82 20.43
C GLU A 97 -27.13 27.73 21.28
N LYS A 98 -26.19 26.95 20.70
CA LYS A 98 -25.42 25.92 21.43
C LYS A 98 -24.46 26.54 22.46
N GLY A 99 -23.92 27.72 22.16
CA GLY A 99 -23.13 28.52 23.10
C GLY A 99 -23.95 29.01 24.30
N GLU A 100 -25.16 29.54 24.05
CA GLU A 100 -26.07 30.02 25.09
C GLU A 100 -26.60 28.88 26.00
N LYS A 101 -26.73 27.67 25.46
CA LYS A 101 -27.12 26.45 26.22
C LYS A 101 -25.95 25.82 27.00
N GLY A 102 -24.73 26.33 26.85
CA GLY A 102 -23.53 25.82 27.55
C GLY A 102 -23.03 24.47 27.04
N GLU A 103 -23.37 24.09 25.80
CA GLU A 103 -23.05 22.78 25.23
C GLU A 103 -21.71 22.78 24.46
N MET A 104 -21.07 23.94 24.28
CA MET A 104 -19.75 24.05 23.64
C MET A 104 -18.60 23.86 24.63
N ARG A 105 -17.70 22.91 24.33
CA ARG A 105 -16.41 22.78 25.03
C ARG A 105 -15.42 23.82 24.50
N VAL A 106 -15.22 24.89 25.28
CA VAL A 106 -14.23 25.93 24.97
C VAL A 106 -12.83 25.44 25.33
N LYS A 107 -11.91 25.45 24.36
CA LYS A 107 -10.51 25.08 24.59
C LYS A 107 -9.79 26.24 25.29
N CYS A 108 -9.33 26.02 26.52
CA CYS A 108 -8.62 27.03 27.31
C CYS A 108 -7.23 27.29 26.71
N ASP A 109 -6.87 28.56 26.54
CA ASP A 109 -5.53 29.01 26.13
C ASP A 109 -4.62 29.31 27.34
N GLU A 110 -5.01 28.87 28.53
CA GLU A 110 -4.23 28.85 29.78
C GLU A 110 -3.66 30.22 30.21
N THR A 111 -4.21 31.32 29.68
CA THR A 111 -3.82 32.67 30.09
C THR A 111 -4.18 32.90 31.58
N PRO A 112 -3.31 33.54 32.37
CA PRO A 112 -3.58 33.80 33.78
C PRO A 112 -4.86 34.63 33.96
N GLU A 113 -5.62 34.31 35.01
CA GLU A 113 -6.91 34.91 35.41
C GLU A 113 -8.10 34.56 34.49
N ILE A 114 -8.15 35.02 33.25
CA ILE A 114 -9.26 34.74 32.31
C ILE A 114 -8.69 34.44 30.92
N CYS A 115 -8.96 33.22 30.45
CA CYS A 115 -8.52 32.78 29.14
C CYS A 115 -9.14 33.63 28.01
N ASN A 116 -8.40 33.92 26.94
CA ASN A 116 -8.87 34.84 25.89
C ASN A 116 -10.12 34.32 25.19
N GLN A 117 -10.29 32.99 25.11
CA GLN A 117 -11.48 32.37 24.52
C GLN A 117 -12.72 32.59 25.38
N CYS A 118 -12.65 32.38 26.71
CA CYS A 118 -13.74 32.68 27.63
C CYS A 118 -14.06 34.18 27.66
N ARG A 119 -13.04 35.04 27.57
CA ARG A 119 -13.19 36.50 27.49
C ARG A 119 -13.95 36.92 26.24
N ARG A 120 -13.59 36.38 25.08
CA ARG A 120 -14.26 36.67 23.79
C ARG A 120 -15.71 36.20 23.77
N LEU A 121 -16.00 35.09 24.45
CA LEU A 121 -17.33 34.48 24.49
C LEU A 121 -18.20 34.96 25.66
N GLY A 122 -17.69 35.83 26.54
CA GLY A 122 -18.41 36.32 27.73
C GLY A 122 -18.71 35.23 28.76
N LEU A 123 -17.92 34.16 28.81
CA LEU A 123 -18.13 33.01 29.69
C LEU A 123 -17.31 33.12 30.98
N PRO A 124 -17.82 32.64 32.13
CA PRO A 124 -17.05 32.58 33.37
C PRO A 124 -15.88 31.59 33.21
N CYS A 125 -14.65 32.05 33.48
CA CYS A 125 -13.43 31.27 33.34
C CYS A 125 -12.94 30.77 34.70
N SER A 126 -12.63 29.48 34.81
CA SER A 126 -12.10 28.87 36.03
C SER A 126 -10.58 29.05 36.21
N GLY A 127 -9.92 29.75 35.29
CA GLY A 127 -8.47 29.92 35.25
C GLY A 127 -7.72 28.64 34.82
N PRO A 128 -6.39 28.73 34.61
CA PRO A 128 -5.56 27.56 34.31
C PRO A 128 -5.50 26.63 35.54
N LEU A 129 -5.70 25.34 35.33
CA LEU A 129 -5.61 24.33 36.39
C LEU A 129 -4.14 24.25 36.88
N GLN A 130 -3.87 24.69 38.10
CA GLN A 130 -2.54 24.62 38.70
C GLN A 130 -2.45 23.45 39.70
N GLY A 131 -1.53 22.52 39.44
CA GLY A 131 -1.17 21.42 40.34
C GLY A 131 -1.44 20.01 39.79
N SER A 132 -0.92 19.01 40.50
CA SER A 132 -1.13 17.59 40.20
C SER A 132 -2.54 17.17 40.60
N ILE A 133 -3.43 16.97 39.63
CA ILE A 133 -4.78 16.46 39.90
C ILE A 133 -4.69 14.93 40.03
N VAL A 134 -4.82 14.42 41.26
CA VAL A 134 -5.04 12.99 41.49
C VAL A 134 -6.55 12.75 41.41
N ILE A 135 -6.99 12.13 40.31
CA ILE A 135 -8.37 11.69 40.16
C ILE A 135 -8.48 10.29 40.77
N ASP A 136 -9.06 10.22 41.97
CA ASP A 136 -9.40 8.94 42.59
C ASP A 136 -10.60 8.31 41.86
N MET A 137 -10.30 7.27 41.07
CA MET A 137 -11.31 6.53 40.29
C MET A 137 -11.93 5.38 41.09
N THR A 138 -11.53 5.17 42.34
CA THR A 138 -11.93 4.01 43.16
C THR A 138 -13.42 4.07 43.51
N GLU A 139 -14.01 5.26 43.67
CA GLU A 139 -15.45 5.41 43.93
C GLU A 139 -16.35 5.16 42.70
N ARG A 140 -15.83 5.35 41.47
CA ARG A 140 -16.62 5.18 40.23
C ARG A 140 -16.84 3.71 39.84
N VAL A 141 -16.04 2.79 40.37
CA VAL A 141 -16.10 1.36 40.04
C VAL A 141 -17.02 0.59 40.99
N VAL A 142 -17.29 1.12 42.20
CA VAL A 142 -17.93 0.33 43.27
C VAL A 142 -19.42 0.65 43.46
N LYS A 143 -19.91 1.84 43.11
CA LYS A 143 -21.37 2.16 43.20
C LYS A 143 -21.83 3.12 42.09
N PRO A 144 -22.71 2.70 41.15
CA PRO A 144 -23.36 3.62 40.23
C PRO A 144 -24.21 4.63 41.02
N ARG A 145 -24.00 5.94 40.79
CA ARG A 145 -24.83 7.00 41.37
C ARG A 145 -26.25 6.89 40.84
N GLU A 146 -27.23 6.74 41.74
CA GLU A 146 -28.63 6.94 41.38
C GLU A 146 -28.88 8.38 40.92
N ARG A 147 -29.56 8.50 39.78
CA ARG A 147 -29.82 9.77 39.09
C ARG A 147 -30.89 10.57 39.85
N LYS A 148 -30.57 11.77 40.32
CA LYS A 148 -31.59 12.78 40.69
C LYS A 148 -32.43 13.09 39.44
N LYS A 149 -33.71 12.71 39.50
CA LYS A 149 -34.73 12.96 38.46
C LYS A 149 -34.93 14.47 38.34
N LYS A 150 -34.49 15.08 37.23
CA LYS A 150 -34.83 16.46 36.86
C LYS A 150 -36.34 16.51 36.61
N GLN A 151 -37.01 17.45 37.27
CA GLN A 151 -38.45 17.62 37.25
C GLN A 151 -38.95 17.88 35.82
N THR A 152 -39.75 16.98 35.27
CA THR A 152 -40.64 17.26 34.14
C THR A 152 -41.89 17.95 34.68
N ALA A 153 -42.18 19.13 34.14
CA ALA A 153 -43.45 19.81 34.34
C ALA A 153 -44.58 18.90 33.82
N LYS A 154 -45.55 18.61 34.70
CA LYS A 154 -46.78 17.90 34.34
C LYS A 154 -47.75 18.90 33.71
N VAL A 155 -48.18 18.62 32.49
CA VAL A 155 -49.56 18.92 32.07
C VAL A 155 -50.46 17.85 32.69
N ALA A 156 -51.53 18.30 33.32
CA ALA A 156 -52.42 17.51 34.16
C ALA A 156 -53.34 16.59 33.34
N VAL A 157 -53.46 15.33 33.73
CA VAL A 157 -54.74 14.61 33.74
C VAL A 157 -54.79 13.73 35.01
N ARG A 158 -55.99 13.67 35.56
CA ARG A 158 -56.43 13.26 36.90
C ARG A 158 -56.88 11.80 36.89
N GLU A 159 -56.67 11.10 38.02
CA GLU A 159 -57.49 10.04 38.67
C GLU A 159 -56.58 9.06 39.44
N LYS A 160 -56.46 9.18 40.77
CA LYS A 160 -57.25 8.62 41.89
C LYS A 160 -57.00 7.14 42.21
N ASN A 161 -56.43 6.95 43.42
CA ASN A 161 -56.55 5.81 44.37
C ASN A 161 -55.86 4.47 43.99
N ASN A 162 -55.27 3.67 44.90
CA ASN A 162 -55.20 3.71 46.36
C ASN A 162 -53.95 2.94 46.90
N GLU A 163 -53.51 3.41 48.08
CA GLU A 163 -52.66 2.89 49.18
C GLU A 163 -52.10 1.43 49.20
N LYS A 164 -50.79 1.26 49.50
CA LYS A 164 -50.13 0.78 50.77
C LYS A 164 -50.36 -0.72 51.08
N LYS A 165 -49.44 -1.54 51.63
CA LYS A 165 -48.17 -1.41 52.39
C LYS A 165 -47.55 -2.84 52.45
N SER A 166 -46.22 -3.00 52.31
CA SER A 166 -45.23 -3.44 53.34
C SER A 166 -45.46 -4.84 53.98
N LEU A 167 -44.54 -5.80 54.00
CA LEU A 167 -43.29 -5.90 54.79
C LEU A 167 -42.66 -7.28 54.45
N ALA A 168 -41.39 -7.36 54.09
CA ALA A 168 -40.28 -7.83 54.93
C ALA A 168 -40.08 -9.35 55.04
N ASN A 169 -38.82 -9.72 54.81
CA ASN A 169 -38.00 -10.61 55.64
C ASN A 169 -37.93 -12.14 55.37
N ILE A 170 -36.67 -12.58 55.43
CA ILE A 170 -36.15 -13.87 55.92
C ILE A 170 -35.87 -14.96 54.88
N ASP A 171 -34.56 -15.06 54.66
CA ASP A 171 -33.65 -16.20 54.52
C ASP A 171 -34.17 -17.66 54.65
N SER A 172 -33.44 -18.49 53.89
CA SER A 172 -32.95 -19.82 54.26
C SER A 172 -33.61 -21.07 53.60
N THR A 173 -32.72 -21.90 53.00
CA THR A 173 -32.61 -23.34 53.28
C THR A 173 -33.32 -24.37 52.35
N ILE A 174 -32.49 -24.97 51.45
CA ILE A 174 -32.16 -26.41 51.36
C ILE A 174 -33.05 -27.44 50.57
N LEU A 175 -32.34 -28.40 49.93
CA LEU A 175 -32.70 -29.76 49.41
C LEU A 175 -33.49 -29.83 48.08
N ARG A 176 -33.39 -30.83 47.19
CA ARG A 176 -32.43 -31.91 46.77
C ARG A 176 -33.20 -32.75 45.73
N LEU A 177 -32.51 -33.67 45.03
CA LEU A 177 -32.98 -34.82 44.20
C LEU A 177 -33.17 -34.51 42.68
N GLN A 178 -32.38 -35.05 41.72
CA GLN A 178 -32.22 -36.47 41.25
C GLN A 178 -33.57 -37.10 40.84
N ASP A 179 -33.80 -37.78 39.71
CA ASP A 179 -32.93 -38.49 38.76
C ASP A 179 -33.76 -38.94 37.50
N LYS A 180 -33.06 -39.42 36.46
CA LYS A 180 -33.43 -40.51 35.48
C LYS A 180 -34.25 -40.32 34.17
N ASP A 181 -33.50 -40.60 33.08
CA ASP A 181 -33.64 -41.66 32.06
C ASP A 181 -34.60 -41.61 30.84
N SER A 182 -33.98 -41.89 29.67
CA SER A 182 -34.41 -42.76 28.53
C SER A 182 -34.79 -42.16 27.14
N ALA A 183 -33.81 -42.27 26.23
CA ALA A 183 -33.81 -42.77 24.82
C ALA A 183 -35.07 -42.81 23.91
N ASN A 184 -35.00 -42.26 22.68
CA ASN A 184 -34.82 -43.01 21.40
C ASN A 184 -35.10 -42.21 20.09
N LYS A 185 -34.13 -42.31 19.14
CA LYS A 185 -34.13 -42.37 17.65
C LYS A 185 -35.23 -41.75 16.76
N ALA A 186 -34.81 -40.90 15.79
CA ALA A 186 -35.04 -41.05 14.33
C ALA A 186 -34.20 -40.01 13.50
N ALA A 187 -33.81 -40.37 12.27
CA ALA A 187 -32.99 -39.61 11.29
C ALA A 187 -33.74 -39.53 9.93
N PRO A 188 -33.21 -38.96 8.81
CA PRO A 188 -32.25 -37.87 8.58
C PRO A 188 -32.81 -36.74 7.65
N GLY A 189 -32.17 -35.57 7.63
CA GLY A 189 -32.40 -34.50 6.64
C GLY A 189 -31.52 -33.27 6.88
N ASP A 190 -30.95 -32.72 5.81
CA ASP A 190 -29.86 -31.72 5.73
C ASP A 190 -29.94 -30.48 6.63
N SER A 191 -28.81 -30.10 7.24
CA SER A 191 -28.45 -28.69 7.50
C SER A 191 -26.97 -28.52 7.82
N LEU A 192 -26.28 -27.73 7.00
CA LEU A 192 -24.97 -27.15 7.28
C LEU A 192 -25.13 -26.00 8.30
N SER A 193 -24.99 -26.32 9.58
CA SER A 193 -24.59 -25.37 10.62
C SER A 193 -24.04 -26.17 11.80
N GLN A 194 -22.73 -26.14 12.01
CA GLN A 194 -22.13 -26.58 13.27
C GLN A 194 -21.19 -25.50 13.80
N ALA A 195 -21.74 -24.73 14.74
CA ALA A 195 -20.99 -23.96 15.72
C ALA A 195 -19.98 -24.88 16.43
N MET A 196 -18.75 -24.41 16.59
CA MET A 196 -17.66 -25.32 16.91
C MET A 196 -17.56 -25.74 18.38
N PHE A 197 -18.28 -25.17 19.36
CA PHE A 197 -18.29 -25.72 20.74
C PHE A 197 -19.56 -25.41 21.55
N PRO A 198 -20.09 -26.36 22.33
CA PRO A 198 -21.22 -26.14 23.24
C PRO A 198 -20.78 -25.46 24.54
N ALA A 199 -21.61 -24.53 25.03
CA ALA A 199 -21.44 -23.92 26.34
C ALA A 199 -21.69 -24.97 27.44
N GLN A 200 -20.68 -25.19 28.30
CA GLN A 200 -20.87 -25.81 29.61
C GLN A 200 -20.46 -24.83 30.71
N ASN A 201 -21.25 -24.81 31.78
CA ASN A 201 -21.08 -23.99 32.97
C ASN A 201 -19.74 -24.24 33.65
N ALA A 202 -18.72 -23.45 33.31
CA ALA A 202 -17.47 -23.41 34.05
C ALA A 202 -17.63 -22.50 35.28
N SER A 203 -17.13 -22.95 36.42
CA SER A 203 -17.19 -22.16 37.65
C SER A 203 -16.40 -20.85 37.47
N PRO A 204 -16.85 -19.70 38.04
CA PRO A 204 -16.17 -18.41 37.85
C PRO A 204 -14.68 -18.45 38.19
N ASN A 205 -14.30 -19.31 39.14
CA ASN A 205 -12.94 -19.48 39.63
C ASN A 205 -12.03 -20.28 38.66
N GLU A 206 -12.61 -21.18 37.85
CA GLU A 206 -11.89 -21.88 36.78
C GLU A 206 -11.74 -21.01 35.54
N VAL A 207 -12.74 -20.18 35.24
CA VAL A 207 -12.65 -19.17 34.18
C VAL A 207 -11.60 -18.12 34.53
N GLU A 208 -11.52 -17.68 35.79
CA GLU A 208 -10.50 -16.73 36.24
C GLU A 208 -9.09 -17.34 36.24
N LYS A 209 -8.94 -18.61 36.64
CA LYS A 209 -7.67 -19.34 36.49
C LYS A 209 -7.29 -19.59 35.04
N ALA A 210 -8.24 -19.89 34.16
CA ALA A 210 -8.00 -20.04 32.72
C ALA A 210 -7.64 -18.69 32.07
N ILE A 211 -8.31 -17.60 32.42
CA ILE A 211 -7.97 -16.23 31.96
C ILE A 211 -6.60 -15.81 32.47
N THR A 212 -6.24 -16.16 33.71
CA THR A 212 -4.93 -15.87 34.28
C THR A 212 -3.84 -16.73 33.62
N ALA A 213 -4.11 -18.01 33.37
CA ALA A 213 -3.21 -18.90 32.64
C ALA A 213 -3.03 -18.44 31.18
N ILE A 214 -4.09 -18.00 30.50
CA ILE A 214 -4.03 -17.41 29.16
C ILE A 214 -3.27 -16.08 29.18
N ARG A 215 -3.46 -15.21 30.19
CA ARG A 215 -2.67 -13.97 30.32
C ARG A 215 -1.19 -14.22 30.57
N TYR A 216 -0.83 -15.30 31.26
CA TYR A 216 0.57 -15.67 31.52
C TYR A 216 1.20 -16.51 30.39
N GLN A 217 0.44 -17.33 29.67
CA GLN A 217 0.90 -18.13 28.51
C GLN A 217 0.88 -17.35 27.19
N TYR A 218 0.01 -16.35 27.06
CA TYR A 218 -0.12 -15.46 25.90
C TYR A 218 0.13 -13.99 26.25
N SER A 219 0.89 -13.71 27.32
CA SER A 219 1.66 -12.48 27.29
C SER A 219 2.59 -12.63 26.08
N PRO A 220 2.52 -11.74 25.06
CA PRO A 220 3.56 -11.72 24.05
C PRO A 220 4.87 -11.70 24.84
N PRO A 221 5.90 -12.46 24.45
CA PRO A 221 7.21 -12.22 25.03
C PRO A 221 7.38 -10.71 24.97
N GLN A 222 7.54 -10.08 26.14
CA GLN A 222 8.12 -8.75 26.18
C GLN A 222 9.51 -9.02 25.63
N PHE A 223 9.62 -9.03 24.29
CA PHE A 223 10.89 -8.89 23.63
C PHE A 223 11.47 -7.70 24.34
N ASP A 224 12.61 -7.92 24.99
CA ASP A 224 13.52 -6.88 25.40
C ASP A 224 13.63 -5.97 24.17
N GLN A 225 12.81 -4.91 24.12
CA GLN A 225 13.01 -3.87 23.14
C GLN A 225 14.24 -3.20 23.71
N PRO A 226 15.44 -3.42 23.15
CA PRO A 226 16.63 -2.99 23.84
C PRO A 226 16.49 -1.48 23.92
N SER A 227 16.39 -0.94 25.13
CA SER A 227 16.05 0.46 25.42
C SER A 227 17.08 1.47 24.91
N ARG A 228 18.04 0.99 24.11
CA ARG A 228 19.15 1.68 23.46
C ARG A 228 19.16 1.54 21.94
N VAL A 229 18.22 0.81 21.31
CA VAL A 229 18.15 0.78 19.85
C VAL A 229 17.55 2.10 19.39
N MET A 230 18.38 2.89 18.72
CA MET A 230 17.93 4.12 18.06
C MET A 230 16.87 3.75 17.01
N PRO A 231 15.71 4.43 16.96
CA PRO A 231 14.70 4.18 15.92
C PRO A 231 15.29 4.15 14.50
N GLU A 232 16.31 4.96 14.25
CA GLU A 232 17.06 5.02 12.99
C GLU A 232 17.81 3.71 12.67
N SER A 233 18.28 2.98 13.69
CA SER A 233 18.93 1.68 13.53
C SER A 233 17.94 0.58 13.12
N LEU A 234 16.68 0.68 13.56
CA LEU A 234 15.61 -0.21 13.09
C LEU A 234 15.24 0.13 11.65
N ASP A 235 15.07 1.40 11.32
CA ASP A 235 14.75 1.83 9.94
C ASP A 235 15.84 1.34 8.95
N VAL A 236 17.13 1.45 9.31
CA VAL A 236 18.24 0.89 8.51
C VAL A 236 18.18 -0.63 8.41
N ALA A 237 17.91 -1.34 9.52
CA ALA A 237 17.82 -2.81 9.51
C ALA A 237 16.65 -3.31 8.64
N PHE A 238 15.49 -2.67 8.75
CA PHE A 238 14.32 -2.95 7.91
C PHE A 238 14.60 -2.65 6.44
N LEU A 239 15.34 -1.58 6.13
CA LEU A 239 15.72 -1.26 4.76
C LEU A 239 16.73 -2.25 4.18
N CYS A 240 17.76 -2.62 4.94
CA CYS A 240 18.71 -3.65 4.50
C CYS A 240 18.00 -4.98 4.26
N HIS A 241 17.09 -5.38 5.16
CA HIS A 241 16.34 -6.62 5.00
C HIS A 241 15.32 -6.53 3.85
N TYR A 242 14.68 -5.37 3.63
CA TYR A 242 13.86 -5.11 2.44
C TYR A 242 14.68 -5.26 1.15
N VAL A 243 15.89 -4.69 1.11
CA VAL A 243 16.79 -4.79 -0.05
C VAL A 243 17.22 -6.23 -0.28
N GLU A 244 17.61 -6.97 0.77
CA GLU A 244 18.00 -8.37 0.66
C GLU A 244 16.84 -9.28 0.23
N LEU A 245 15.61 -9.04 0.72
CA LEU A 245 14.43 -9.79 0.27
C LEU A 245 14.04 -9.51 -1.18
N ASN A 246 14.46 -8.38 -1.72
CA ASN A 246 14.27 -8.01 -3.12
C ASN A 246 15.56 -8.20 -3.96
N ARG A 247 16.58 -8.83 -3.38
CA ARG A 247 17.83 -9.16 -4.09
C ARG A 247 17.63 -10.46 -4.86
N ALA A 248 17.49 -10.34 -6.17
CA ALA A 248 17.44 -11.48 -7.07
C ALA A 248 18.85 -12.04 -7.33
N GLY A 249 19.23 -13.14 -6.67
CA GLY A 249 20.40 -13.96 -7.04
C GLY A 249 21.77 -13.25 -7.07
N ASP A 250 22.82 -13.99 -7.40
CA ASP A 250 24.17 -13.43 -7.55
C ASP A 250 24.29 -12.65 -8.88
N THR A 251 24.68 -11.37 -8.74
CA THR A 251 25.40 -10.48 -9.67
C THR A 251 25.05 -10.53 -11.16
N ASP A 252 24.36 -9.47 -11.62
CA ASP A 252 24.65 -8.68 -12.85
C ASP A 252 23.43 -7.89 -13.38
N ALA A 253 22.29 -7.96 -12.69
CA ALA A 253 21.07 -7.24 -13.05
C ALA A 253 21.17 -5.71 -12.89
N PRO A 254 21.19 -4.91 -13.97
CA PRO A 254 21.27 -3.46 -13.86
C PRO A 254 19.98 -2.84 -13.30
N ALA A 255 18.83 -3.52 -13.46
CA ALA A 255 17.49 -3.02 -13.15
C ALA A 255 17.14 -2.99 -11.64
N ILE A 256 17.92 -3.66 -10.77
CA ILE A 256 17.74 -3.67 -9.30
C ILE A 256 18.75 -2.73 -8.62
N GLN A 257 19.73 -2.19 -9.35
CA GLN A 257 20.86 -1.48 -8.76
C GLN A 257 20.40 -0.30 -7.88
N TRP A 258 19.35 0.43 -8.26
CA TRP A 258 18.88 1.55 -7.45
C TRP A 258 18.33 1.13 -6.08
N LEU A 259 17.68 -0.04 -5.97
CA LEU A 259 17.24 -0.58 -4.68
C LEU A 259 18.44 -0.92 -3.79
N LEU A 260 19.51 -1.47 -4.38
CA LEU A 260 20.75 -1.77 -3.66
C LEU A 260 21.44 -0.52 -3.10
N HIS A 261 21.17 0.66 -3.68
CA HIS A 261 21.68 1.93 -3.18
C HIS A 261 20.85 2.53 -2.05
N LEU A 262 19.63 2.05 -1.80
CA LEU A 262 18.74 2.61 -0.77
C LEU A 262 19.35 2.71 0.63
N PRO A 263 20.10 1.71 1.15
CA PRO A 263 20.69 1.82 2.49
C PRO A 263 21.73 2.94 2.57
N LYS A 264 22.55 3.09 1.52
CA LYS A 264 23.54 4.17 1.42
C LYS A 264 22.86 5.54 1.31
N ILE A 265 21.82 5.64 0.48
CA ILE A 265 21.04 6.87 0.32
C ILE A 265 20.38 7.24 1.65
N HIS A 266 19.72 6.28 2.32
CA HIS A 266 19.07 6.50 3.61
C HIS A 266 20.06 7.00 4.68
N GLY A 267 21.22 6.36 4.80
CA GLY A 267 22.24 6.73 5.79
C GLY A 267 22.84 8.13 5.57
N ASN A 268 22.94 8.56 4.31
CA ASN A 268 23.48 9.88 3.94
C ASN A 268 22.39 10.95 3.80
N SER A 269 21.12 10.57 3.90
CA SER A 269 20.02 11.47 3.51
C SER A 269 19.79 12.60 4.49
N SER A 270 19.82 13.82 3.95
CA SER A 270 19.48 15.04 4.70
C SER A 270 18.00 15.39 4.61
N LYS A 271 17.29 14.90 3.58
CA LYS A 271 15.88 15.24 3.34
C LYS A 271 14.93 14.32 4.12
N PRO A 272 13.99 14.88 4.90
CA PRO A 272 13.06 14.07 5.68
C PRO A 272 12.14 13.21 4.79
N ALA A 273 11.79 13.68 3.59
CA ALA A 273 10.90 12.96 2.67
C ALA A 273 11.44 11.57 2.27
N VAL A 274 12.76 11.43 2.10
CA VAL A 274 13.42 10.14 1.78
C VAL A 274 13.23 9.17 2.94
N ARG A 275 13.60 9.58 4.15
CA ARG A 275 13.50 8.70 5.33
C ARG A 275 12.06 8.28 5.62
N LEU A 276 11.12 9.22 5.49
CA LEU A 276 9.69 8.98 5.73
C LEU A 276 9.07 8.05 4.68
N SER A 277 9.38 8.24 3.40
CA SER A 277 8.87 7.39 2.32
C SER A 277 9.45 5.98 2.39
N LEU A 278 10.75 5.85 2.67
CA LEU A 278 11.41 4.57 2.90
C LEU A 278 10.80 3.80 4.08
N ARG A 279 10.56 4.49 5.20
CA ARG A 279 9.86 3.90 6.34
C ARG A 279 8.47 3.41 5.97
N ALA A 280 7.69 4.23 5.26
CA ALA A 280 6.35 3.87 4.82
C ALA A 280 6.36 2.61 3.94
N VAL A 281 7.21 2.54 2.91
CA VAL A 281 7.26 1.39 2.00
C VAL A 281 7.77 0.13 2.69
N SER A 282 8.78 0.23 3.56
CA SER A 282 9.27 -0.93 4.30
C SER A 282 8.19 -1.46 5.24
N MET A 283 7.48 -0.60 5.95
CA MET A 283 6.35 -1.02 6.80
C MET A 283 5.23 -1.66 5.98
N ALA A 284 4.86 -1.08 4.83
CA ALA A 284 3.86 -1.67 3.94
C ALA A 284 4.29 -3.07 3.47
N PHE A 285 5.55 -3.22 3.07
CA PHE A 285 6.13 -4.50 2.68
C PHE A 285 6.05 -5.54 3.81
N TYR A 286 6.50 -5.20 5.04
CA TYR A 286 6.45 -6.14 6.16
C TYR A 286 5.02 -6.45 6.63
N GLY A 287 4.14 -5.45 6.64
CA GLY A 287 2.73 -5.65 6.97
C GLY A 287 2.07 -6.62 6.00
N ASN A 288 2.39 -6.54 4.70
CA ASN A 288 1.93 -7.51 3.71
C ASN A 288 2.61 -8.87 3.86
N HIS A 289 3.93 -8.91 4.03
CA HIS A 289 4.71 -10.14 4.13
C HIS A 289 4.33 -10.99 5.34
N HIS A 290 4.06 -10.36 6.49
CA HIS A 290 3.66 -11.03 7.72
C HIS A 290 2.14 -11.06 7.94
N HIS A 291 1.35 -10.53 7.01
CA HIS A 291 -0.11 -10.42 7.13
C HIS A 291 -0.55 -9.70 8.42
N ASP A 292 0.12 -8.59 8.76
CA ASP A 292 -0.18 -7.78 9.94
C ASP A 292 -0.86 -6.44 9.55
N PRO A 293 -2.19 -6.32 9.74
CA PRO A 293 -2.93 -5.11 9.41
C PRO A 293 -2.51 -3.89 10.26
N SER A 294 -1.97 -4.09 11.45
CA SER A 294 -1.57 -2.97 12.32
C SER A 294 -0.36 -2.23 11.77
N ILE A 295 0.62 -2.97 11.22
CA ILE A 295 1.79 -2.41 10.54
C ILE A 295 1.35 -1.71 9.25
N LEU A 296 0.41 -2.30 8.50
CA LEU A 296 -0.15 -1.68 7.30
C LEU A 296 -0.86 -0.35 7.62
N ILE A 297 -1.66 -0.29 8.67
CA ILE A 297 -2.34 0.95 9.09
C ILE A 297 -1.32 2.03 9.50
N ASP A 298 -0.28 1.69 10.27
CA ASP A 298 0.74 2.68 10.62
C ASP A 298 1.60 3.08 9.41
N SER A 299 1.82 2.18 8.44
CA SER A 299 2.50 2.50 7.19
C SER A 299 1.78 3.61 6.41
N TRP A 300 0.45 3.64 6.46
CA TRP A 300 -0.37 4.69 5.82
C TRP A 300 -0.20 6.05 6.47
N ARG A 301 -0.03 6.08 7.80
CA ARG A 301 0.31 7.32 8.51
C ARG A 301 1.67 7.84 8.04
N TRP A 302 2.68 6.99 7.94
CA TRP A 302 4.01 7.40 7.46
C TRP A 302 4.00 7.84 6.00
N TYR A 303 3.23 7.15 5.15
CA TYR A 303 2.99 7.55 3.76
C TYR A 303 2.40 8.98 3.68
N THR A 304 1.40 9.28 4.49
CA THR A 304 0.78 10.61 4.53
C THR A 304 1.76 11.70 4.99
N ILE A 305 2.62 11.40 5.96
CA ILE A 305 3.67 12.32 6.42
C ILE A 305 4.74 12.50 5.33
N ALA A 306 5.13 11.42 4.65
CA ALA A 306 6.07 11.46 3.52
C ALA A 306 5.53 12.33 2.37
N LEU A 307 4.26 12.20 2.02
CA LEU A 307 3.59 13.04 1.01
C LEU A 307 3.63 14.52 1.37
N ARG A 308 3.38 14.88 2.64
CA ARG A 308 3.47 16.27 3.10
C ARG A 308 4.91 16.79 2.99
N ALA A 309 5.88 15.99 3.41
CA ALA A 309 7.29 16.35 3.29
C ALA A 309 7.74 16.51 1.82
N GLN A 310 7.27 15.63 0.93
CA GLN A 310 7.56 15.72 -0.49
C GLN A 310 6.91 16.96 -1.12
N ARG A 311 5.66 17.30 -0.78
CA ARG A 311 5.02 18.54 -1.27
C ARG A 311 5.83 19.78 -0.90
N VAL A 312 6.29 19.86 0.35
CA VAL A 312 7.15 20.96 0.80
C VAL A 312 8.50 20.95 0.07
N ALA A 313 9.07 19.78 -0.23
CA ALA A 313 10.31 19.68 -1.00
C ALA A 313 10.11 20.15 -2.44
N VAL A 314 9.03 19.72 -3.10
CA VAL A 314 8.68 20.12 -4.47
C VAL A 314 8.36 21.61 -4.56
N GLU A 315 7.69 22.21 -3.57
CA GLU A 315 7.47 23.66 -3.53
C GLU A 315 8.78 24.44 -3.40
N LYS A 316 9.80 23.84 -2.78
CA LYS A 316 11.14 24.42 -2.64
C LYS A 316 12.06 24.14 -3.83
N LEU A 317 11.69 23.25 -4.74
CA LEU A 317 12.41 23.06 -6.00
C LEU A 317 12.38 24.41 -6.72
N ARG A 318 13.53 25.08 -6.76
CA ARG A 318 13.64 26.37 -7.42
C ARG A 318 13.33 26.16 -8.90
N ILE A 319 12.61 27.10 -9.52
CA ILE A 319 12.30 27.09 -10.96
C ILE A 319 13.57 26.88 -11.83
N ASN A 320 14.75 27.27 -11.32
CA ASN A 320 16.05 27.11 -12.01
C ASN A 320 17.06 26.22 -11.25
N GLY A 321 16.63 25.49 -10.22
CA GLY A 321 17.51 24.58 -9.46
C GLY A 321 17.44 23.17 -10.03
N MET A 322 18.59 22.57 -10.35
CA MET A 322 18.65 21.17 -10.76
C MET A 322 18.24 20.27 -9.57
N PRO A 323 17.22 19.40 -9.73
CA PRO A 323 16.84 18.47 -8.67
C PRO A 323 17.96 17.49 -8.36
N ASP A 324 18.13 17.09 -7.10
CA ASP A 324 19.09 16.04 -6.72
C ASP A 324 18.48 14.62 -6.82
N GLU A 325 19.31 13.60 -6.56
CA GLU A 325 18.88 12.20 -6.62
C GLU A 325 17.75 11.87 -5.63
N GLU A 326 17.72 12.54 -4.49
CA GLU A 326 16.71 12.31 -3.45
C GLU A 326 15.32 12.78 -3.91
N GLU A 327 15.26 13.90 -4.63
CA GLU A 327 14.01 14.43 -5.17
C GLU A 327 13.39 13.53 -6.24
N VAL A 328 14.21 12.84 -7.03
CA VAL A 328 13.72 11.84 -7.99
C VAL A 328 13.33 10.54 -7.30
N LEU A 329 14.07 10.15 -6.26
CA LEU A 329 13.90 8.88 -5.57
C LEU A 329 12.60 8.82 -4.74
N VAL A 330 12.24 9.90 -4.05
CA VAL A 330 11.02 9.93 -3.20
C VAL A 330 9.76 9.52 -3.96
N PRO A 331 9.39 10.12 -5.11
CA PRO A 331 8.20 9.68 -5.85
C PRO A 331 8.33 8.22 -6.32
N LEU A 332 9.52 7.75 -6.69
CA LEU A 332 9.72 6.34 -7.08
C LEU A 332 9.41 5.38 -5.90
N ILE A 333 9.82 5.73 -4.68
CA ILE A 333 9.49 4.97 -3.47
C ILE A 333 7.98 5.01 -3.19
N LEU A 334 7.33 6.15 -3.39
CA LEU A 334 5.88 6.30 -3.18
C LEU A 334 5.08 5.53 -4.24
N THR A 335 5.58 5.38 -5.46
CA THR A 335 5.03 4.45 -6.45
C THR A 335 5.01 3.02 -5.92
N LEU A 336 6.10 2.57 -5.27
CA LEU A 336 6.16 1.23 -4.67
C LEU A 336 5.18 1.09 -3.50
N TYR A 337 5.06 2.11 -2.66
CA TYR A 337 4.08 2.12 -1.59
C TYR A 337 2.65 1.95 -2.14
N GLU A 338 2.28 2.74 -3.15
CA GLU A 338 0.98 2.65 -3.81
C GLU A 338 0.75 1.29 -4.47
N LEU A 339 1.82 0.66 -4.96
CA LEU A 339 1.77 -0.65 -5.56
C LEU A 339 1.51 -1.76 -4.52
N TYR A 340 2.11 -1.68 -3.33
CA TYR A 340 1.86 -2.64 -2.25
C TYR A 340 0.48 -2.49 -1.61
N VAL A 341 0.06 -1.25 -1.36
CA VAL A 341 -1.11 -0.96 -0.52
C VAL A 341 -2.35 -0.61 -1.34
N GLY A 342 -2.19 0.04 -2.49
CA GLY A 342 -3.32 0.62 -3.23
C GLY A 342 -3.97 1.76 -2.48
N ALA A 343 -3.16 2.65 -1.89
CA ALA A 343 -3.64 3.68 -0.98
C ALA A 343 -4.50 4.75 -1.68
N SER A 344 -4.30 4.98 -2.97
CA SER A 344 -5.12 5.90 -3.76
C SER A 344 -5.37 5.41 -5.18
N THR A 345 -6.51 5.83 -5.74
CA THR A 345 -6.89 5.58 -7.13
C THR A 345 -5.91 6.30 -8.07
N GLY A 346 -5.13 5.54 -8.86
CA GLY A 346 -4.16 6.08 -9.81
C GLY A 346 -2.85 6.62 -9.19
N GLY A 347 -2.66 6.51 -7.86
CA GLY A 347 -1.51 7.10 -7.16
C GLY A 347 -0.14 6.59 -7.65
N SER A 348 -0.02 5.30 -7.95
CA SER A 348 1.22 4.71 -8.46
C SER A 348 1.69 5.36 -9.76
N MET A 349 0.75 5.61 -10.69
CA MET A 349 1.03 6.26 -11.98
C MET A 349 1.34 7.74 -11.82
N ALA A 350 0.65 8.43 -10.91
CA ALA A 350 0.92 9.84 -10.62
C ALA A 350 2.33 10.04 -10.05
N HIS A 351 2.75 9.19 -9.12
CA HIS A 351 4.10 9.23 -8.55
C HIS A 351 5.16 8.84 -9.57
N LEU A 352 4.90 7.85 -10.42
CA LEU A 352 5.84 7.46 -11.47
C LEU A 352 6.03 8.58 -12.49
N ALA A 353 4.94 9.24 -12.90
CA ALA A 353 4.99 10.42 -13.75
C ALA A 353 5.76 11.58 -13.08
N ALA A 354 5.54 11.81 -11.78
CA ALA A 354 6.28 12.82 -11.04
C ALA A 354 7.79 12.52 -10.99
N SER A 355 8.18 11.25 -10.80
CA SER A 355 9.59 10.85 -10.84
C SER A 355 10.21 11.08 -12.22
N ALA A 356 9.49 10.76 -13.29
CA ALA A 356 9.91 11.03 -14.65
C ALA A 356 10.05 12.53 -14.95
N GLU A 357 9.12 13.36 -14.51
CA GLU A 357 9.19 14.82 -14.72
C GLU A 357 10.33 15.47 -13.92
N ILE A 358 10.53 15.08 -12.66
CA ILE A 358 11.64 15.61 -11.85
C ILE A 358 12.99 15.16 -12.43
N MET A 359 13.09 13.93 -12.95
CA MET A 359 14.29 13.50 -13.69
C MET A 359 14.47 14.30 -14.98
N ASN A 360 13.39 14.59 -15.71
CA ASN A 360 13.44 15.43 -16.91
C ASN A 360 13.95 16.85 -16.62
N MET A 361 13.58 17.45 -15.47
CA MET A 361 14.09 18.74 -15.02
C MET A 361 15.62 18.76 -14.83
N ARG A 362 16.27 17.61 -14.60
CA ARG A 362 17.74 17.53 -14.57
C ARG A 362 18.35 17.66 -15.96
N GLY A 363 17.63 17.24 -16.99
CA GLY A 363 18.12 17.16 -18.36
C GLY A 363 19.08 15.97 -18.61
N PRO A 364 19.22 15.55 -19.88
CA PRO A 364 19.87 14.27 -20.21
C PRO A 364 21.38 14.23 -19.89
N GLY A 365 22.07 15.38 -19.89
CA GLY A 365 23.50 15.46 -19.56
C GLY A 365 23.82 15.27 -18.07
N ASN A 366 22.82 15.36 -17.19
CA ASN A 366 23.00 15.37 -15.74
C ASN A 366 22.58 14.06 -15.05
N CYS A 367 22.39 13.00 -15.84
CA CYS A 367 22.00 11.67 -15.37
C CYS A 367 23.18 10.70 -15.19
N LYS A 368 24.43 11.18 -15.30
CA LYS A 368 25.63 10.33 -15.37
C LYS A 368 26.45 10.19 -14.07
N THR A 369 25.97 10.69 -12.93
CA THR A 369 26.68 10.58 -11.64
C THR A 369 26.31 9.30 -10.88
N ASP A 370 27.16 8.85 -9.95
CA ASP A 370 27.07 7.52 -9.33
C ASP A 370 25.70 7.17 -8.74
N ALA A 371 25.05 8.07 -8.00
CA ALA A 371 23.77 7.78 -7.36
C ALA A 371 22.57 7.96 -8.31
N ILE A 372 22.65 8.90 -9.26
CA ILE A 372 21.53 9.20 -10.16
C ILE A 372 21.45 8.22 -11.32
N TRP A 373 22.58 7.68 -11.81
CA TRP A 373 22.61 6.77 -12.94
C TRP A 373 21.69 5.55 -12.79
N PRO A 374 21.77 4.76 -11.69
CA PRO A 374 20.87 3.62 -11.51
C PRO A 374 19.40 4.06 -11.34
N ILE A 375 19.14 5.23 -10.76
CA ILE A 375 17.78 5.79 -10.63
C ILE A 375 17.24 6.17 -12.01
N PHE A 376 18.03 6.82 -12.85
CA PHE A 376 17.68 7.17 -14.22
C PHE A 376 17.26 5.94 -15.02
N LYS A 377 18.06 4.87 -14.98
CA LYS A 377 17.74 3.60 -15.66
C LYS A 377 16.40 3.02 -15.19
N GLY A 378 16.14 3.06 -13.88
CA GLY A 378 14.88 2.58 -13.30
C GLY A 378 13.67 3.43 -13.69
N VAL A 379 13.81 4.76 -13.64
CA VAL A 379 12.76 5.72 -14.03
C VAL A 379 12.45 5.60 -15.51
N ARG A 380 13.48 5.55 -16.36
CA ARG A 380 13.35 5.48 -17.81
C ARG A 380 12.57 4.23 -18.25
N THR A 381 12.93 3.05 -17.74
CA THR A 381 12.22 1.82 -18.08
C THR A 381 10.83 1.75 -17.43
N SER A 382 10.65 2.31 -16.25
CA SER A 382 9.29 2.35 -15.66
C SER A 382 8.38 3.28 -16.46
N ASP A 383 8.91 4.41 -16.94
CA ASP A 383 8.20 5.35 -17.78
C ASP A 383 7.91 4.78 -19.18
N SER A 384 8.83 4.01 -19.79
CA SER A 384 8.58 3.32 -21.06
C SER A 384 7.37 2.40 -20.97
N HIS A 385 7.37 1.48 -19.99
CA HIS A 385 6.24 0.57 -19.77
C HIS A 385 4.90 1.32 -19.60
N LYS A 386 4.89 2.37 -18.76
CA LYS A 386 3.71 3.20 -18.54
C LYS A 386 3.24 3.82 -19.86
N CYS A 387 4.16 4.39 -20.62
CA CYS A 387 3.91 5.03 -21.91
C CYS A 387 3.37 4.06 -22.96
N VAL A 388 3.85 2.82 -23.01
CA VAL A 388 3.28 1.76 -23.86
C VAL A 388 1.83 1.49 -23.47
N VAL A 389 1.57 1.17 -22.20
CA VAL A 389 0.22 0.82 -21.74
C VAL A 389 -0.79 1.94 -21.99
N PHE A 390 -0.41 3.18 -21.72
CA PHE A 390 -1.29 4.34 -21.92
C PHE A 390 -1.24 4.95 -23.32
N ASN A 391 -0.48 4.36 -24.25
CA ASN A 391 -0.25 4.88 -25.60
C ASN A 391 0.11 6.37 -25.62
N LYS A 392 1.12 6.74 -24.83
CA LYS A 392 1.67 8.11 -24.74
C LYS A 392 3.15 8.08 -25.04
N LYS A 393 3.62 9.01 -25.86
CA LYS A 393 5.06 9.16 -26.13
C LYS A 393 5.76 9.66 -24.86
N SER A 394 6.90 9.06 -24.53
CA SER A 394 7.74 9.48 -23.41
C SER A 394 8.72 10.56 -23.86
N VAL A 395 9.07 11.50 -22.96
CA VAL A 395 10.18 12.44 -23.20
C VAL A 395 11.50 11.72 -23.46
N TYR A 396 11.67 10.51 -22.89
CA TYR A 396 12.88 9.69 -23.03
C TYR A 396 13.07 9.08 -24.42
N SER A 397 12.05 9.15 -25.28
CA SER A 397 12.14 8.75 -26.69
C SER A 397 12.72 9.83 -27.61
N SER A 398 12.99 11.03 -27.09
CA SER A 398 13.63 12.09 -27.86
C SER A 398 15.09 11.76 -28.18
N PRO A 399 15.64 12.23 -29.32
CA PRO A 399 17.02 11.97 -29.70
C PRO A 399 18.04 12.33 -28.63
N GLU A 400 17.81 13.44 -27.92
CA GLU A 400 18.67 13.91 -26.83
C GLU A 400 18.73 12.91 -25.68
N TRP A 401 17.57 12.37 -25.26
CA TRP A 401 17.49 11.39 -24.17
C TRP A 401 17.93 9.98 -24.56
N MET A 402 17.86 9.62 -25.85
CA MET A 402 18.36 8.34 -26.35
C MET A 402 19.88 8.32 -26.57
N SER A 403 20.56 9.48 -26.57
CA SER A 403 21.98 9.58 -26.89
C SER A 403 22.82 10.15 -25.75
N ILE A 404 22.51 11.37 -25.30
CA ILE A 404 23.36 12.14 -24.39
C ILE A 404 23.67 11.41 -23.07
N PRO A 405 22.71 10.72 -22.40
CA PRO A 405 23.01 10.00 -21.16
C PRO A 405 24.03 8.86 -21.34
N PHE A 406 24.23 8.37 -22.57
CA PHE A 406 24.98 7.15 -22.87
C PHE A 406 26.33 7.38 -23.56
N ILE A 407 26.76 8.64 -23.77
CA ILE A 407 28.02 8.97 -24.47
C ILE A 407 29.24 8.36 -23.78
N ASP A 408 29.34 8.52 -22.45
CA ASP A 408 30.48 8.03 -21.65
C ASP A 408 30.15 6.73 -20.89
N MET A 409 28.87 6.33 -20.92
CA MET A 409 28.28 5.26 -20.12
C MET A 409 27.43 4.39 -21.04
N ALA A 410 28.04 3.40 -21.70
CA ALA A 410 27.37 2.57 -22.68
C ALA A 410 26.07 1.95 -22.11
N PRO A 411 24.98 1.87 -22.91
CA PRO A 411 23.74 1.28 -22.44
C PRO A 411 23.96 -0.20 -22.15
N ASP A 412 23.49 -0.64 -20.98
CA ASP A 412 23.38 -2.06 -20.67
C ASP A 412 22.26 -2.72 -21.51
N PRO A 413 22.20 -4.06 -21.62
CA PRO A 413 21.26 -4.74 -22.51
C PRO A 413 19.80 -4.38 -22.25
N HIS A 414 19.45 -4.07 -21.00
CA HIS A 414 18.11 -3.66 -20.62
C HIS A 414 17.81 -2.24 -21.08
N GLN A 415 18.77 -1.31 -20.99
CA GLN A 415 18.59 0.05 -21.52
C GLN A 415 18.51 0.08 -23.06
N SER A 416 19.29 -0.73 -23.76
CA SER A 416 19.19 -0.83 -25.23
C SER A 416 17.86 -1.47 -25.68
N LEU A 417 17.28 -2.37 -24.88
CA LEU A 417 15.93 -2.87 -25.12
C LEU A 417 14.87 -1.78 -24.85
N THR A 418 15.01 -1.01 -23.77
CA THR A 418 14.15 0.14 -23.47
C THR A 418 14.14 1.18 -24.60
N ASP A 419 15.23 1.33 -25.36
CA ASP A 419 15.26 2.20 -26.56
C ASP A 419 14.21 1.80 -27.59
N ILE A 420 14.05 0.50 -27.82
CA ILE A 420 13.07 -0.06 -28.75
C ILE A 420 11.67 0.10 -28.17
N GLU A 421 11.49 -0.22 -26.88
CA GLU A 421 10.21 -0.11 -26.18
C GLU A 421 9.63 1.32 -26.22
N LEU A 422 10.48 2.34 -26.03
CA LEU A 422 10.10 3.76 -26.10
C LEU A 422 9.52 4.17 -27.47
N MET A 423 9.78 3.40 -28.52
CA MET A 423 9.26 3.62 -29.87
C MET A 423 7.90 2.97 -30.12
N LEU A 424 7.45 2.02 -29.29
CA LEU A 424 6.16 1.34 -29.48
C LEU A 424 4.94 2.30 -29.48
N PRO A 425 4.85 3.33 -28.60
CA PRO A 425 3.78 4.32 -28.68
C PRO A 425 3.82 5.16 -29.97
N HIS A 426 5.00 5.29 -30.60
CA HIS A 426 5.10 5.96 -31.90
C HIS A 426 4.44 5.15 -33.00
N CYS A 427 4.55 3.81 -32.96
CA CYS A 427 3.82 2.92 -33.87
C CYS A 427 2.31 3.06 -33.70
N MET A 428 1.80 2.92 -32.48
CA MET A 428 0.36 2.99 -32.22
C MET A 428 -0.25 4.33 -32.62
N ALA A 429 0.47 5.43 -32.39
CA ALA A 429 0.00 6.77 -32.77
C ALA A 429 -0.25 6.91 -34.28
N LEU A 430 0.45 6.15 -35.12
CA LEU A 430 0.27 6.16 -36.59
C LEU A 430 -1.04 5.50 -37.04
N LEU A 431 -1.73 4.77 -36.16
CA LEU A 431 -3.06 4.22 -36.45
C LEU A 431 -4.20 5.22 -36.16
N GLU A 432 -3.90 6.39 -35.61
CA GLU A 432 -4.87 7.44 -35.23
C GLU A 432 -5.96 6.98 -34.25
N ILE A 433 -5.78 5.83 -33.59
CA ILE A 433 -6.70 5.33 -32.56
C ILE A 433 -6.33 5.94 -31.20
N GLN A 434 -7.31 6.61 -30.59
CA GLN A 434 -7.17 7.23 -29.27
C GLN A 434 -7.39 6.23 -28.14
N GLY A 435 -6.78 6.48 -26.99
CA GLY A 435 -6.97 5.67 -25.77
C GLY A 435 -5.73 4.86 -25.39
N THR A 436 -5.91 3.84 -24.55
CA THR A 436 -4.82 2.96 -24.08
C THR A 436 -4.38 1.99 -25.18
N MET A 437 -3.28 1.27 -24.95
CA MET A 437 -2.86 0.15 -25.79
C MET A 437 -4.02 -0.82 -26.05
N ARG A 438 -4.79 -1.16 -25.01
CA ARG A 438 -5.97 -2.01 -25.15
C ARG A 438 -6.98 -1.46 -26.16
N ALA A 439 -7.27 -0.15 -26.09
CA ALA A 439 -8.18 0.48 -27.04
C ALA A 439 -7.68 0.40 -28.48
N VAL A 440 -6.36 0.55 -28.70
CA VAL A 440 -5.74 0.41 -30.02
C VAL A 440 -5.94 -1.00 -30.59
N PHE A 441 -5.74 -2.04 -29.77
CA PHE A 441 -5.88 -3.43 -30.23
C PHE A 441 -7.34 -3.86 -30.41
N ASP A 442 -8.23 -3.45 -29.49
CA ASP A 442 -9.66 -3.81 -29.52
C ASP A 442 -10.46 -3.03 -30.60
N THR A 443 -10.04 -1.81 -30.98
CA THR A 443 -10.75 -0.98 -31.96
C THR A 443 -10.29 -1.28 -33.40
N PRO A 444 -11.19 -1.52 -34.37
CA PRO A 444 -10.80 -1.70 -35.78
C PRO A 444 -10.00 -0.51 -36.33
N ILE A 445 -9.05 -0.76 -37.24
CA ILE A 445 -8.31 0.31 -37.92
C ILE A 445 -9.30 1.17 -38.73
N PRO A 446 -9.32 2.50 -38.56
CA PRO A 446 -10.21 3.36 -39.32
C PRO A 446 -9.93 3.26 -40.84
N PRO A 447 -10.95 3.15 -41.71
CA PRO A 447 -10.74 2.90 -43.15
C PRO A 447 -9.93 3.96 -43.90
N HIS A 448 -9.87 5.19 -43.35
CA HIS A 448 -9.15 6.32 -43.94
C HIS A 448 -7.66 6.38 -43.54
N VAL A 449 -7.27 5.62 -42.53
CA VAL A 449 -5.90 5.64 -41.99
C VAL A 449 -4.98 4.80 -42.87
N ASP A 450 -3.88 5.41 -43.31
CA ASP A 450 -2.81 4.71 -44.00
C ASP A 450 -1.95 3.95 -42.98
N ALA A 451 -2.04 2.62 -42.99
CA ALA A 451 -1.30 1.78 -42.06
C ALA A 451 0.18 1.58 -42.47
N ARG A 452 0.61 2.00 -43.68
CA ARG A 452 1.98 1.77 -44.17
C ARG A 452 3.07 2.35 -43.27
N PRO A 453 2.99 3.61 -42.79
CA PRO A 453 4.01 4.16 -41.89
C PRO A 453 4.10 3.39 -40.57
N CYS A 454 2.97 2.89 -40.06
CA CYS A 454 2.94 2.06 -38.86
C CYS A 454 3.64 0.72 -39.11
N ALA A 455 3.34 0.06 -40.22
CA ALA A 455 3.97 -1.20 -40.61
C ALA A 455 5.48 -1.06 -40.84
N GLU A 456 5.92 -0.02 -41.56
CA GLU A 456 7.34 0.27 -41.81
C GLU A 456 8.12 0.46 -40.50
N LEU A 457 7.56 1.24 -39.57
CA LEU A 457 8.17 1.44 -38.26
C LEU A 457 8.19 0.14 -37.44
N ALA A 458 7.09 -0.63 -37.43
CA ALA A 458 7.02 -1.90 -36.72
C ALA A 458 8.04 -2.93 -37.26
N ILE A 459 8.22 -3.02 -38.57
CA ILE A 459 9.23 -3.87 -39.22
C ILE A 459 10.64 -3.42 -38.83
N LYS A 460 10.90 -2.11 -38.83
CA LYS A 460 12.19 -1.57 -38.38
C LYS A 460 12.48 -1.96 -36.92
N LEU A 461 11.50 -1.83 -36.02
CA LEU A 461 11.66 -2.21 -34.61
C LEU A 461 11.83 -3.72 -34.43
N LEU A 462 11.15 -4.55 -35.23
CA LEU A 462 11.37 -6.00 -35.25
C LEU A 462 12.81 -6.35 -35.64
N GLY A 463 13.36 -5.66 -36.66
CA GLY A 463 14.77 -5.82 -37.05
C GLY A 463 15.74 -5.40 -35.94
N GLN A 464 15.45 -4.31 -35.21
CA GLN A 464 16.26 -3.92 -34.04
C GLN A 464 16.18 -4.96 -32.91
N LEU A 465 15.03 -5.63 -32.73
CA LEU A 465 14.92 -6.74 -31.78
C LEU A 465 15.67 -7.99 -32.26
N ASP A 466 15.79 -8.22 -33.57
CA ASP A 466 16.63 -9.28 -34.13
C ASP A 466 18.11 -9.01 -33.82
N GLU A 467 18.59 -7.80 -34.11
CA GLU A 467 19.95 -7.36 -33.78
C GLU A 467 20.25 -7.47 -32.27
N TRP A 468 19.30 -7.04 -31.43
CA TRP A 468 19.43 -7.16 -29.97
C TRP A 468 19.49 -8.63 -29.52
N ALA A 469 18.67 -9.50 -30.10
CA ALA A 469 18.65 -10.93 -29.80
C ALA A 469 19.95 -11.64 -30.22
N GLU A 470 20.56 -11.22 -31.33
CA GLU A 470 21.86 -11.69 -31.78
C GLU A 470 23.00 -11.25 -30.84
N ALA A 471 22.95 -10.02 -30.34
CA ALA A 471 23.92 -9.50 -29.38
C ALA A 471 23.78 -10.17 -27.99
N TYR A 472 22.55 -10.51 -27.58
CA TYR A 472 22.26 -11.01 -26.24
C TYR A 472 21.41 -12.30 -26.23
N PRO A 473 21.85 -13.40 -26.87
CA PRO A 473 21.03 -14.60 -27.05
C PRO A 473 20.60 -15.25 -25.73
N HIS A 474 21.43 -15.12 -24.68
CA HIS A 474 21.15 -15.62 -23.34
C HIS A 474 20.02 -14.87 -22.61
N LEU A 475 19.63 -13.67 -23.08
CA LEU A 475 18.56 -12.85 -22.50
C LEU A 475 17.26 -12.93 -23.32
N THR A 476 17.17 -13.80 -24.33
CA THR A 476 16.00 -13.89 -25.22
C THR A 476 14.94 -14.89 -24.75
N ARG A 477 15.31 -15.81 -23.86
CA ARG A 477 14.42 -16.90 -23.41
C ARG A 477 14.57 -17.16 -21.93
N PHE A 478 13.43 -17.37 -21.31
CA PHE A 478 13.37 -17.96 -19.98
C PHE A 478 13.70 -19.46 -20.06
N SER A 479 14.71 -19.91 -19.32
CA SER A 479 15.00 -21.34 -19.13
C SER A 479 15.09 -21.65 -17.63
N ARG A 480 14.37 -22.69 -17.19
CA ARG A 480 14.62 -23.27 -15.86
C ARG A 480 15.89 -24.10 -15.97
N SER A 481 16.78 -24.01 -14.97
CA SER A 481 18.08 -24.71 -14.91
C SER A 481 18.05 -26.24 -15.15
N ARG A 482 16.89 -26.87 -15.36
CA ARG A 482 16.74 -28.28 -15.73
C ARG A 482 16.73 -28.58 -17.22
N ASP A 483 16.66 -27.57 -18.10
CA ASP A 483 16.51 -27.80 -19.55
C ASP A 483 17.83 -27.89 -20.33
N THR A 484 18.97 -28.13 -19.66
CA THR A 484 20.19 -28.52 -20.35
C THR A 484 20.09 -29.96 -20.82
N THR A 485 19.95 -30.14 -22.13
CA THR A 485 20.11 -31.40 -22.87
C THR A 485 21.38 -32.12 -22.39
N PRO A 486 21.37 -33.44 -22.13
CA PRO A 486 22.56 -34.13 -21.68
C PRO A 486 23.58 -34.15 -22.83
N ALA A 487 24.64 -33.36 -22.71
CA ALA A 487 25.82 -33.49 -23.55
C ALA A 487 26.40 -34.90 -23.33
N SER A 488 26.36 -35.72 -24.37
CA SER A 488 26.95 -37.05 -24.41
C SER A 488 28.47 -36.94 -24.37
N GLY A 489 29.03 -36.97 -23.17
CA GLY A 489 30.47 -37.12 -22.91
C GLY A 489 30.72 -38.27 -21.92
N PRO A 490 31.82 -39.02 -22.05
CA PRO A 490 32.04 -40.22 -21.24
C PRO A 490 32.30 -39.87 -19.76
N PRO A 491 31.94 -40.77 -18.83
CA PRO A 491 31.93 -40.44 -17.40
C PRO A 491 33.35 -40.46 -16.83
N SER A 492 33.92 -39.28 -16.55
CA SER A 492 35.13 -39.18 -15.74
C SER A 492 34.77 -39.32 -14.26
N LYS A 493 35.34 -40.34 -13.60
CA LYS A 493 35.15 -40.64 -12.18
C LYS A 493 35.96 -39.65 -11.33
N ALA A 494 35.32 -38.59 -10.86
CA ALA A 494 35.78 -37.83 -9.71
C ALA A 494 34.61 -37.56 -8.76
N ARG A 495 34.69 -38.18 -7.59
CA ARG A 495 33.71 -38.11 -6.51
C ARG A 495 33.89 -36.79 -5.76
N THR A 496 33.18 -35.75 -6.20
CA THR A 496 33.02 -34.50 -5.45
C THR A 496 31.58 -34.34 -4.95
N LYS A 497 31.46 -33.87 -3.72
CA LYS A 497 30.24 -33.72 -2.94
C LYS A 497 29.13 -33.07 -3.79
N LYS A 498 28.01 -33.78 -4.00
CA LYS A 498 26.79 -33.20 -4.58
C LYS A 498 26.28 -32.10 -3.65
N ALA A 499 26.66 -30.86 -3.94
CA ALA A 499 25.87 -29.71 -3.52
C ALA A 499 24.48 -29.89 -4.15
N ARG A 500 23.42 -29.87 -3.33
CA ARG A 500 22.05 -29.67 -3.82
C ARG A 500 22.05 -28.32 -4.54
N LYS A 501 22.23 -28.30 -5.86
CA LYS A 501 21.94 -27.11 -6.68
C LYS A 501 20.44 -26.88 -6.53
N SER A 502 20.05 -25.82 -5.83
CA SER A 502 18.64 -25.43 -5.74
C SER A 502 18.14 -25.07 -7.13
N ASP A 503 16.88 -25.39 -7.42
CA ASP A 503 16.12 -24.87 -8.56
C ASP A 503 15.91 -23.33 -8.42
N SER A 504 16.99 -22.55 -8.36
CA SER A 504 16.89 -21.09 -8.27
C SER A 504 16.60 -20.55 -9.67
N ILE A 505 15.41 -19.96 -9.83
CA ILE A 505 15.07 -19.19 -11.03
C ILE A 505 15.95 -17.94 -11.03
N ASP A 506 16.68 -17.74 -12.12
CA ASP A 506 17.29 -16.44 -12.41
C ASP A 506 16.16 -15.48 -12.82
N THR A 507 15.61 -14.78 -11.83
CA THR A 507 14.47 -13.88 -12.02
C THR A 507 14.84 -12.65 -12.84
N VAL A 508 16.12 -12.30 -12.89
CA VAL A 508 16.62 -11.17 -13.67
C VAL A 508 16.60 -11.51 -15.14
N THR A 509 17.24 -12.61 -15.53
CA THR A 509 17.20 -13.09 -16.91
C THR A 509 15.77 -13.36 -17.33
N ALA A 510 14.95 -13.94 -16.44
CA ALA A 510 13.53 -14.13 -16.69
C ALA A 510 12.79 -12.83 -17.00
N LEU A 511 13.06 -11.75 -16.24
CA LEU A 511 12.40 -10.47 -16.46
C LEU A 511 12.84 -9.82 -17.77
N VAL A 512 14.15 -9.76 -18.04
CA VAL A 512 14.66 -9.16 -19.29
C VAL A 512 14.13 -9.93 -20.50
N ALA A 513 14.15 -11.27 -20.44
CA ALA A 513 13.59 -12.11 -21.49
C ALA A 513 12.08 -11.91 -21.66
N SER A 514 11.35 -11.68 -20.56
CA SER A 514 9.91 -11.39 -20.61
C SER A 514 9.62 -10.05 -21.25
N ASN A 515 10.43 -9.02 -20.99
CA ASN A 515 10.29 -7.72 -21.66
C ASN A 515 10.60 -7.82 -23.15
N TYR A 516 11.68 -8.52 -23.52
CA TYR A 516 12.00 -8.80 -24.93
C TYR A 516 10.86 -9.53 -25.65
N ALA A 517 10.31 -10.56 -25.01
CA ALA A 517 9.16 -11.28 -25.53
C ALA A 517 7.91 -10.40 -25.61
N ALA A 518 7.72 -9.45 -24.68
CA ALA A 518 6.60 -8.52 -24.67
C ALA A 518 6.66 -7.55 -25.87
N ASP A 519 7.83 -6.97 -26.15
CA ASP A 519 8.03 -6.10 -27.31
C ASP A 519 7.81 -6.85 -28.63
N ARG A 520 8.31 -8.10 -28.70
CA ARG A 520 8.06 -8.99 -29.84
C ARG A 520 6.58 -9.33 -30.01
N LEU A 521 5.90 -9.72 -28.94
CA LEU A 521 4.46 -9.99 -28.93
C LEU A 521 3.71 -8.78 -29.46
N PHE A 522 3.96 -7.60 -28.89
CA PHE A 522 3.29 -6.36 -29.25
C PHE A 522 3.42 -6.07 -30.75
N LEU A 523 4.65 -6.09 -31.29
CA LEU A 523 4.90 -5.75 -32.69
C LEU A 523 4.30 -6.78 -33.64
N ASN A 524 4.42 -8.07 -33.34
CA ASN A 524 3.83 -9.13 -34.17
C ASN A 524 2.29 -9.07 -34.14
N SER A 525 1.70 -8.82 -32.97
CA SER A 525 0.25 -8.61 -32.85
C SER A 525 -0.22 -7.37 -33.63
N LEU A 526 0.57 -6.28 -33.60
CA LEU A 526 0.27 -5.07 -34.36
C LEU A 526 0.32 -5.32 -35.87
N MET A 527 1.34 -6.04 -36.34
CA MET A 527 1.45 -6.44 -37.74
C MET A 527 0.32 -7.38 -38.16
N TYR A 528 -0.05 -8.35 -37.34
CA TYR A 528 -1.20 -9.21 -37.57
C TYR A 528 -2.50 -8.40 -37.70
N LYS A 529 -2.72 -7.43 -36.82
CA LYS A 529 -3.86 -6.51 -36.89
C LYS A 529 -3.86 -5.70 -38.19
N ILE A 530 -2.73 -5.14 -38.59
CA ILE A 530 -2.60 -4.38 -39.86
C ILE A 530 -2.91 -5.29 -41.05
N HIS A 531 -2.36 -6.49 -41.10
CA HIS A 531 -2.60 -7.45 -42.19
C HIS A 531 -4.06 -7.87 -42.35
N THR A 532 -4.79 -7.93 -41.25
CA THR A 532 -6.17 -8.42 -41.24
C THR A 532 -7.22 -7.32 -41.37
N GLN A 533 -6.86 -6.07 -41.04
CA GLN A 533 -7.83 -4.96 -40.93
C GLN A 533 -7.50 -3.77 -41.85
N SER A 534 -6.27 -3.63 -42.35
CA SER A 534 -5.93 -2.55 -43.27
C SER A 534 -6.57 -2.77 -44.64
N THR A 535 -6.96 -1.68 -45.28
CA THR A 535 -7.42 -1.64 -46.67
C THR A 535 -6.28 -1.80 -47.69
N THR A 536 -5.03 -1.68 -47.24
CA THR A 536 -3.82 -1.78 -48.07
C THR A 536 -3.33 -3.23 -48.14
N ARG A 537 -2.84 -3.65 -49.32
CA ARG A 537 -2.47 -5.06 -49.58
C ARG A 537 -1.36 -5.57 -48.63
N PRO A 538 -1.53 -6.75 -47.98
CA PRO A 538 -0.56 -7.33 -47.04
C PRO A 538 0.83 -7.65 -47.63
N GLU A 539 0.92 -7.82 -48.94
CA GLU A 539 2.15 -8.18 -49.67
C GLU A 539 3.27 -7.14 -49.55
N LEU A 540 2.95 -5.92 -49.12
CA LEU A 540 3.89 -4.81 -48.94
C LEU A 540 4.56 -4.79 -47.55
N TYR A 541 4.20 -5.71 -46.65
CA TYR A 541 4.56 -5.68 -45.23
C TYR A 541 5.50 -6.81 -44.79
N GLY A 542 6.26 -7.38 -45.74
CA GLY A 542 7.28 -8.39 -45.46
C GLY A 542 6.70 -9.79 -45.24
N ASN A 543 6.75 -10.28 -44.00
CA ASN A 543 6.34 -11.64 -43.66
C ASN A 543 4.83 -11.89 -43.85
N SER A 544 4.42 -13.16 -43.84
CA SER A 544 3.01 -13.54 -44.03
C SER A 544 2.16 -13.23 -42.79
N THR A 545 0.84 -13.11 -42.98
CA THR A 545 -0.11 -12.98 -41.86
C THR A 545 -0.01 -14.13 -40.86
N ALA A 546 0.21 -15.36 -41.35
CA ALA A 546 0.40 -16.54 -40.50
C ALA A 546 1.68 -16.43 -39.65
N HIS A 547 2.77 -15.92 -40.22
CA HIS A 547 4.02 -15.71 -39.48
C HIS A 547 3.82 -14.77 -38.28
N TYR A 548 3.18 -13.61 -38.50
CA TYR A 548 2.93 -12.66 -37.41
C TYR A 548 2.01 -13.24 -36.33
N LEU A 549 1.01 -14.04 -36.72
CA LEU A 549 0.14 -14.74 -35.78
C LEU A 549 0.91 -15.77 -34.94
N ASP A 550 1.75 -16.58 -35.59
CA ASP A 550 2.52 -17.64 -34.95
C ASP A 550 3.57 -17.07 -33.98
N GLU A 551 4.31 -16.03 -34.38
CA GLU A 551 5.29 -15.37 -33.52
C GLU A 551 4.62 -14.68 -32.32
N ALA A 552 3.52 -13.95 -32.54
CA ALA A 552 2.76 -13.35 -31.44
C ALA A 552 2.28 -14.41 -30.43
N THR A 553 1.72 -15.52 -30.92
CA THR A 553 1.25 -16.62 -30.06
C THR A 553 2.40 -17.25 -29.28
N LYS A 554 3.53 -17.51 -29.94
CA LYS A 554 4.74 -18.08 -29.33
C LYS A 554 5.28 -17.19 -28.20
N TYR A 555 5.49 -15.90 -28.44
CA TYR A 555 6.01 -15.00 -27.41
C TYR A 555 5.01 -14.80 -26.27
N GLY A 556 3.72 -14.73 -26.54
CA GLY A 556 2.70 -14.68 -25.50
C GLY A 556 2.73 -15.93 -24.60
N LEU A 557 2.92 -17.12 -25.17
CA LEU A 557 3.09 -18.36 -24.39
C LEU A 557 4.38 -18.36 -23.56
N ASP A 558 5.48 -17.85 -24.11
CA ASP A 558 6.75 -17.77 -23.40
C ASP A 558 6.70 -16.80 -22.21
N ILE A 559 6.02 -15.65 -22.36
CA ILE A 559 5.71 -14.75 -21.23
C ILE A 559 4.89 -15.51 -20.18
N MET A 560 3.80 -16.18 -20.56
CA MET A 560 2.96 -16.91 -19.60
C MET A 560 3.73 -17.98 -18.82
N LYS A 561 4.66 -18.71 -19.46
CA LYS A 561 5.54 -19.67 -18.78
C LYS A 561 6.46 -18.97 -17.77
N ALA A 562 7.08 -17.85 -18.16
CA ALA A 562 7.93 -17.07 -17.26
C ALA A 562 7.14 -16.51 -16.08
N MET A 563 5.95 -15.95 -16.32
CA MET A 563 5.08 -15.39 -15.28
C MET A 563 4.61 -16.45 -14.29
N ALA A 564 4.24 -17.64 -14.77
CA ALA A 564 3.89 -18.77 -13.91
C ALA A 564 5.08 -19.21 -13.04
N ALA A 565 6.30 -19.17 -13.57
CA ALA A 565 7.49 -19.48 -12.81
C ALA A 565 7.80 -18.41 -11.73
N ILE A 566 7.65 -17.12 -12.06
CA ILE A 566 7.80 -16.01 -11.10
C ILE A 566 6.73 -16.09 -10.00
N GLU A 567 5.47 -16.38 -10.36
CA GLU A 567 4.35 -16.55 -9.42
C GLU A 567 4.60 -17.70 -8.41
N GLN A 568 5.34 -18.73 -8.81
CA GLN A 568 5.71 -19.86 -7.96
C GLN A 568 6.96 -19.60 -7.10
N ALA A 569 7.91 -18.81 -7.61
CA ALA A 569 9.22 -18.60 -6.98
C ALA A 569 9.23 -17.48 -5.94
N SER A 570 8.39 -16.45 -6.11
CA SER A 570 8.48 -15.20 -5.35
C SER A 570 7.26 -14.97 -4.45
N ALA A 571 7.50 -14.67 -3.18
CA ALA A 571 6.50 -14.12 -2.27
C ALA A 571 6.37 -12.60 -2.51
N LEU A 572 5.26 -12.13 -3.10
CA LEU A 572 4.81 -10.72 -3.20
C LEU A 572 5.90 -9.63 -3.40
N GLY A 573 7.01 -9.98 -4.03
CA GLY A 573 8.22 -9.18 -4.07
C GLY A 573 8.28 -8.24 -5.27
N PHE A 574 9.34 -7.45 -5.35
CA PHE A 574 9.58 -6.49 -6.43
C PHE A 574 9.67 -7.15 -7.82
N ASP A 575 10.10 -8.40 -7.92
CA ASP A 575 10.13 -9.15 -9.19
C ASP A 575 8.74 -9.41 -9.77
N LEU A 576 7.77 -9.74 -8.90
CA LEU A 576 6.36 -9.89 -9.28
C LEU A 576 5.78 -8.56 -9.78
N LEU A 577 6.24 -7.45 -9.20
CA LEU A 577 5.80 -6.11 -9.57
C LEU A 577 6.36 -5.69 -10.92
N ARG A 578 7.62 -6.00 -11.21
CA ARG A 578 8.24 -5.72 -12.51
C ARG A 578 7.65 -6.57 -13.64
N SER A 579 7.11 -7.74 -13.31
CA SER A 579 6.57 -8.68 -14.30
C SER A 579 5.11 -8.39 -14.70
N ILE A 580 4.48 -7.34 -14.13
CA ILE A 580 3.12 -6.93 -14.47
C ILE A 580 2.97 -6.55 -15.95
N VAL A 581 3.92 -5.79 -16.50
CA VAL A 581 3.77 -5.18 -17.82
C VAL A 581 3.80 -6.23 -18.94
N PRO A 582 4.74 -7.19 -18.96
CA PRO A 582 4.66 -8.32 -19.90
C PRO A 582 3.32 -9.04 -19.84
N LEU A 583 2.77 -9.28 -18.65
CA LEU A 583 1.47 -9.95 -18.49
C LEU A 583 0.31 -9.09 -19.03
N VAL A 584 0.35 -7.77 -18.80
CA VAL A 584 -0.61 -6.80 -19.38
C VAL A 584 -0.55 -6.81 -20.91
N MET A 585 0.65 -6.88 -21.50
CA MET A 585 0.80 -6.99 -22.96
C MET A 585 0.14 -8.27 -23.50
N VAL A 586 0.29 -9.41 -22.83
CA VAL A 586 -0.43 -10.65 -23.22
C VAL A 586 -1.95 -10.45 -23.15
N GLY A 587 -2.47 -9.95 -22.03
CA GLY A 587 -3.91 -9.79 -21.82
C GLY A 587 -4.60 -8.89 -22.84
N PHE A 588 -3.88 -7.90 -23.37
CA PHE A 588 -4.46 -6.86 -24.23
C PHE A 588 -4.06 -6.92 -25.70
N THR A 589 -2.93 -7.55 -26.04
CA THR A 589 -2.42 -7.56 -27.42
C THR A 589 -2.37 -8.94 -28.06
N ALA A 590 -2.42 -10.03 -27.28
CA ALA A 590 -2.34 -11.36 -27.87
C ALA A 590 -3.52 -11.60 -28.85
N PRO A 591 -3.25 -12.14 -30.06
CA PRO A 591 -4.30 -12.39 -31.04
C PRO A 591 -5.20 -13.56 -30.63
N ASP A 592 -4.68 -14.48 -29.80
CA ASP A 592 -5.41 -15.62 -29.26
C ASP A 592 -6.23 -15.25 -28.01
N VAL A 593 -7.54 -15.51 -28.07
CA VAL A 593 -8.49 -15.13 -27.02
C VAL A 593 -8.28 -15.95 -25.74
N GLU A 594 -7.91 -17.23 -25.86
CA GLU A 594 -7.67 -18.09 -24.70
C GLU A 594 -6.44 -17.60 -23.91
N LEU A 595 -5.37 -17.25 -24.62
CA LEU A 595 -4.15 -16.70 -24.07
C LEU A 595 -4.39 -15.36 -23.36
N ARG A 596 -5.20 -14.46 -23.97
CA ARG A 596 -5.66 -13.22 -23.31
C ARG A 596 -6.39 -13.52 -22.00
N ASN A 597 -7.36 -14.43 -22.05
CA ASN A 597 -8.16 -14.79 -20.87
C ASN A 597 -7.31 -15.40 -19.75
N ASN A 598 -6.33 -16.24 -20.11
CA ASN A 598 -5.40 -16.83 -19.16
C ASN A 598 -4.51 -15.77 -18.48
N ALA A 599 -4.04 -14.77 -19.24
CA ALA A 599 -3.29 -13.66 -18.69
C ALA A 599 -4.15 -12.80 -17.75
N LEU A 600 -5.37 -12.43 -18.17
CA LEU A 600 -6.32 -11.68 -17.34
C LEU A 600 -6.70 -12.42 -16.05
N ALA A 601 -6.87 -13.74 -16.12
CA ALA A 601 -7.11 -14.57 -14.94
C ALA A 601 -5.90 -14.58 -13.99
N MET A 602 -4.68 -14.64 -14.52
CA MET A 602 -3.45 -14.52 -13.70
C MET A 602 -3.35 -13.15 -13.03
N MET A 603 -3.61 -12.07 -13.78
CA MET A 603 -3.69 -10.70 -13.23
C MET A 603 -4.70 -10.62 -12.09
N GLY A 604 -5.90 -11.20 -12.26
CA GLY A 604 -6.93 -11.25 -11.22
C GLY A 604 -6.47 -11.95 -9.94
N ARG A 605 -5.71 -13.05 -10.05
CA ARG A 605 -5.10 -13.73 -8.89
C ARG A 605 -4.08 -12.83 -8.18
N TRP A 606 -3.31 -12.06 -8.94
CA TRP A 606 -2.31 -11.14 -8.36
C TRP A 606 -2.97 -9.95 -7.65
N VAL A 607 -4.11 -9.45 -8.14
CA VAL A 607 -4.91 -8.43 -7.42
C VAL A 607 -5.31 -8.90 -6.03
N GLY A 608 -5.71 -10.17 -5.88
CA GLY A 608 -6.04 -10.73 -4.56
C GLY A 608 -4.84 -10.86 -3.62
N ARG A 609 -3.62 -10.72 -4.14
CA ARG A 609 -2.34 -10.90 -3.44
C ARG A 609 -1.63 -9.58 -3.12
N VAL A 610 -1.79 -8.58 -3.99
CA VAL A 610 -1.14 -7.27 -3.88
C VAL A 610 -2.21 -6.19 -4.06
N GLY A 611 -2.51 -5.48 -2.98
CA GLY A 611 -3.66 -4.56 -2.92
C GLY A 611 -3.65 -3.48 -4.00
N GLY A 612 -2.48 -2.92 -4.33
CA GLY A 612 -2.36 -1.84 -5.32
C GLY A 612 -2.59 -2.26 -6.78
N LEU A 613 -2.51 -3.55 -7.10
CA LEU A 613 -2.73 -4.02 -8.47
C LEU A 613 -4.17 -3.83 -8.95
N GLY A 614 -5.13 -3.96 -8.05
CA GLY A 614 -6.55 -3.78 -8.39
C GLY A 614 -6.84 -2.37 -8.89
N THR A 615 -6.15 -1.38 -8.33
CA THR A 615 -6.23 0.01 -8.78
C THR A 615 -5.57 0.20 -10.14
N ILE A 616 -4.40 -0.40 -10.35
CA ILE A 616 -3.64 -0.28 -11.61
C ILE A 616 -4.43 -0.87 -12.77
N PHE A 617 -4.92 -2.10 -12.64
CA PHE A 617 -5.65 -2.78 -13.73
C PHE A 617 -7.00 -2.16 -14.05
N LYS A 618 -7.60 -1.39 -13.13
CA LYS A 618 -8.82 -0.61 -13.45
C LYS A 618 -8.54 0.58 -14.38
N HIS A 619 -7.30 1.05 -14.44
CA HIS A 619 -6.90 2.21 -15.25
C HIS A 619 -6.24 1.85 -16.58
N MET A 620 -5.82 0.59 -16.74
CA MET A 620 -5.24 0.05 -17.98
C MET A 620 -6.34 -0.55 -18.87
#